data_AF-A0A7X8JUS1-F1
#
_entry.id   AF-A0A7X8JUS1-F1
#
_cell.length_a   1.000
_cell.length_b   1.000
_cell.length_c   1.000
_cell.angle_alpha   90.00
_cell.angle_beta   90.00
_cell.angle_gamma   90.00
#
_symmetry.space_group_name_H-M   'P 1'
#
loop_
_entity.id
_entity.type
_entity.pdbx_description
1 polymer ?
#
loop_
_entity_poly.entity_id
_entity_poly.type
_entity_poly.pdbx_seq_one_letter_code
_entity_poly.pdbx_strand_id
1 'polypeptide(L)' 'MGEKDIFKEINRILEDADMDLRISDLEQLEEFLEEYESEDLEFYEEIRDLYEQLLIGVGIW' A
#
# COMPACT_ATOMS: atom_id res chain seq x y z
N MET A 1 5.81 -2.96 -14.22
CA MET A 1 6.17 -2.21 -13.00
C MET A 1 6.88 -3.18 -12.07
N GLY A 2 7.99 -2.77 -11.48
CA GLY A 2 8.64 -3.57 -10.43
C GLY A 2 8.06 -3.24 -9.05
N GLU A 3 8.38 -4.07 -8.05
CA GLU A 3 8.03 -3.86 -6.64
C GLU A 3 8.33 -2.42 -6.14
N LYS A 4 9.50 -1.89 -6.51
CA LYS A 4 9.91 -0.51 -6.17
C LYS A 4 9.04 0.58 -6.78
N ASP A 5 8.37 0.31 -7.89
CA ASP A 5 7.46 1.28 -8.51
C ASP A 5 6.15 1.32 -7.72
N ILE A 6 5.67 0.16 -7.26
CA ILE A 6 4.44 0.06 -6.45
C ILE A 6 4.60 0.80 -5.12
N PHE A 7 5.70 0.60 -4.40
CA PHE A 7 5.92 1.34 -3.15
C PHE A 7 6.02 2.86 -3.36
N LYS A 8 6.48 3.33 -4.53
CA LYS A 8 6.45 4.77 -4.83
C LYS A 8 5.04 5.27 -5.08
N GLU A 9 4.21 4.48 -5.75
CA GLU A 9 2.79 4.77 -5.98
C GLU A 9 2.06 4.89 -4.63
N ILE A 10 2.23 3.90 -3.74
CA ILE A 10 1.63 3.87 -2.40
C ILE A 10 2.03 5.11 -1.59
N ASN A 11 3.33 5.43 -1.53
CA ASN A 11 3.80 6.60 -0.78
C ASN A 11 3.24 7.92 -1.33
N ARG A 12 3.00 7.99 -2.65
CA ARG A 12 2.39 9.18 -3.26
C ARG A 12 0.93 9.32 -2.85
N ILE A 13 0.19 8.22 -2.82
CA ILE A 13 -1.21 8.19 -2.35
C ILE A 13 -1.29 8.66 -0.89
N LEU A 14 -0.38 8.17 -0.04
CA LEU A 14 -0.30 8.60 1.36
C LEU A 14 0.03 10.10 1.48
N GLU A 15 0.98 10.61 0.69
CA GLU A 15 1.33 12.03 0.67
C GLU A 15 0.16 12.91 0.18
N ASP A 16 -0.56 12.47 -0.86
CA ASP A 16 -1.76 13.15 -1.38
C ASP A 16 -2.91 13.14 -0.36
N ALA A 17 -2.94 12.17 0.55
CA ALA A 17 -3.88 12.06 1.67
C ALA A 17 -3.45 12.82 2.94
N ASP A 18 -2.34 13.58 2.91
CA ASP A 18 -1.76 14.30 4.06
C ASP A 18 -1.36 13.34 5.20
N MET A 19 -0.98 12.09 4.86
CA MET A 19 -0.46 11.12 5.81
C MET A 19 1.07 11.20 5.88
N ASP A 20 1.59 11.48 7.08
CA ASP A 20 3.03 11.56 7.36
C ASP A 20 3.64 10.16 7.59
N LEU A 21 3.28 9.21 6.72
CA LEU A 21 3.70 7.80 6.75
C LEU A 21 4.47 7.47 5.47
N ARG A 22 5.52 6.66 5.61
CA ARG A 22 6.30 6.19 4.47
C ARG A 22 6.53 4.68 4.53
N ILE A 23 5.94 3.97 3.58
CA ILE A 23 5.99 2.52 3.46
C ILE A 23 7.14 2.14 2.50
N SER A 24 8.03 1.28 2.94
CA SER A 24 9.26 0.91 2.21
C SER A 24 9.44 -0.58 1.97
N ASP A 25 8.63 -1.41 2.62
CA ASP A 25 8.61 -2.86 2.51
C ASP A 25 7.18 -3.39 2.71
N LEU A 26 7.01 -4.69 2.50
CA LEU A 26 5.72 -5.37 2.54
C LEU A 26 5.18 -5.49 3.98
N GLU A 27 6.05 -5.61 4.98
CA GLU A 27 5.68 -5.71 6.39
C GLU A 27 5.01 -4.41 6.87
N GLN A 28 5.60 -3.26 6.53
CA GLN A 28 5.02 -1.94 6.80
C GLN A 28 3.69 -1.72 6.07
N LEU A 29 3.55 -2.30 4.87
CA LEU A 29 2.33 -2.21 4.08
C LEU A 29 1.21 -3.05 4.70
N GLU A 30 1.52 -4.27 5.15
CA GLU A 30 0.58 -5.12 5.86
C GLU A 30 0.13 -4.48 7.18
N GLU A 31 1.06 -3.94 7.98
CA GLU A 31 0.74 -3.24 9.22
C GLU A 31 -0.19 -2.04 8.98
N PHE A 32 0.09 -1.24 7.94
CA PHE A 32 -0.80 -0.15 7.53
C PHE A 32 -2.19 -0.67 7.14
N LEU A 33 -2.27 -1.72 6.33
CA LEU A 33 -3.56 -2.25 5.91
C LEU A 33 -4.38 -2.78 7.09
N GLU A 34 -3.74 -3.46 8.05
CA GLU A 34 -4.42 -3.94 9.27
C GLU A 34 -4.87 -2.80 10.17
N GLU A 35 -4.05 -1.77 10.37
CA GLU A 35 -4.38 -0.62 11.23
C GLU A 35 -5.57 0.18 10.68
N TYR A 36 -5.65 0.34 9.36
CA TYR A 36 -6.66 1.15 8.69
C TYR A 36 -7.80 0.34 8.06
N GLU A 37 -7.86 -0.99 8.25
CA GLU A 37 -8.91 -1.88 7.68
C GLU A 37 -10.33 -1.42 8.02
N SER A 38 -10.51 -0.85 9.22
CA SER A 38 -11.81 -0.40 9.71
C SER A 38 -12.18 1.03 9.28
N GLU A 39 -11.26 1.75 8.64
CA GLU A 39 -11.50 3.10 8.16
C GLU A 39 -12.00 3.08 6.71
N ASP A 40 -13.17 3.67 6.48
CA ASP A 40 -13.80 3.77 5.15
C ASP A 40 -13.14 4.91 4.36
N LEU A 41 -11.89 4.69 3.94
CA LEU A 41 -11.04 5.66 3.24
C LEU A 41 -10.87 5.26 1.77
N GLU A 42 -11.14 6.20 0.85
CA GLU A 42 -11.03 5.94 -0.60
C GLU A 42 -9.60 5.55 -1.01
N PHE A 43 -8.60 6.20 -0.42
CA PHE A 43 -7.19 5.90 -0.69
C PHE A 43 -6.73 4.55 -0.10
N TYR A 44 -7.43 4.03 0.91
CA TYR A 44 -7.11 2.74 1.50
C TYR A 44 -7.36 1.61 0.49
N GLU A 45 -8.50 1.65 -0.21
CA GLU A 45 -8.81 0.66 -1.25
C GLU A 45 -7.80 0.71 -2.41
N GLU A 46 -7.33 1.91 -2.78
CA GLU A 46 -6.27 2.05 -3.80
C GLU A 46 -4.94 1.41 -3.35
N ILE A 47 -4.55 1.61 -2.09
CA ILE A 47 -3.34 1.01 -1.52
C ILE A 47 -3.49 -0.52 -1.43
N ARG A 48 -4.68 -1.01 -1.08
CA ARG A 48 -4.99 -2.44 -1.01
C ARG A 48 -4.91 -3.12 -2.37
N ASP A 49 -5.44 -2.49 -3.42
CA ASP A 49 -5.32 -2.99 -4.80
C ASP A 49 -3.85 -3.12 -5.25
N LEU A 50 -3.00 -2.16 -4.84
CA LEU A 50 -1.56 -2.19 -5.11
C LEU A 50 -0.85 -3.30 -4.33
N TYR A 51 -1.28 -3.57 -3.09
CA TYR A 51 -0.79 -4.69 -2.29
C TYR A 51 -1.15 -6.05 -2.92
N GLU A 52 -2.39 -6.23 -3.39
CA GLU A 52 -2.78 -7.46 -4.09
C GLU A 52 -1.95 -7.68 -5.37
N GLN A 53 -1.65 -6.61 -6.11
CA GLN A 53 -0.74 -6.67 -7.27
C GLN A 53 0.69 -7.07 -6.89
N LEU A 54 1.20 -6.60 -5.74
CA LEU A 54 2.50 -7.02 -5.22
C LEU A 54 2.50 -8.53 -4.95
N LEU A 55 1.49 -9.06 -4.26
CA LEU A 55 1.40 -10.49 -3.94
C LEU A 55 1.38 -11.37 -5.20
N ILE A 56 0.56 -11.00 -6.18
CA ILE A 56 0.48 -11.70 -7.48
C ILE A 56 1.82 -11.63 -8.22
N GLY A 57 2.48 -10.48 -8.20
CA GLY A 57 3.78 -10.26 -8.85
C GLY A 57 4.94 -11.02 -8.21
N VAL A 58 4.90 -11.23 -6.89
CA VAL A 58 5.91 -12.01 -6.13
C VAL A 58 5.63 -13.52 -6.22
N GLY A 59 4.46 -13.93 -6.74
CA GLY A 59 4.07 -15.34 -6.86
C GLY A 59 3.66 -15.96 -5.53
N ILE A 60 3.28 -15.14 -4.55
CA ILE A 60 2.69 -15.57 -3.29
C ILE A 60 1.20 -15.82 -3.57
N TRP A 61 0.83 -17.10 -3.67
CA TRP A 61 -0.55 -17.61 -3.77
C TRP A 61 -0.88 -18.43 -2.53
#